data_AF-A0AAD6ZJJ8-F1
#
_entry.id   AF-A0AAD6ZJJ8-F1
#
_cell.length_a   1.000
_cell.length_b   1.000
_cell.length_c   1.000
_cell.angle_alpha   90.00
_cell.angle_beta   90.00
_cell.angle_gamma   90.00
#
_symmetry.space_group_name_H-M   'P 1'
#
loop_
_entity.id
_entity.type
_entity.pdbx_description
1 polymer ?
#
loop_
_entity_poly.entity_id
_entity_poly.type
_entity_poly.pdbx_seq_one_letter_code
_entity_poly.pdbx_strand_id
1 'polypeptide(L)'
;MVKCLNKYGLSFETFQPLTALQRDMPLWHHPGENPQKRQINNGQKAKCLKKNHAALTIGNGVDIARRLNDPLHYGYASCVCDACEDDRESRGCENPHACAVAAASRLGQILPKWIPKTGEEED
;
A
#
# COMPACT_ATOMS: atom_id res chain seq x y z
N MET A 1 15.20 -7.99 -9.93
CA MET A 1 14.24 -8.82 -10.68
C MET A 1 13.29 -8.00 -11.56
N VAL A 2 12.48 -7.07 -11.04
CA VAL A 2 11.51 -6.28 -11.84
C VAL A 2 12.13 -5.50 -13.03
N LYS A 3 13.31 -4.92 -12.86
CA LYS A 3 14.01 -4.18 -13.94
C LYS A 3 14.41 -5.05 -15.15
N CYS A 4 14.71 -6.33 -14.94
CA CYS A 4 15.03 -7.25 -16.04
C CYS A 4 13.79 -7.56 -16.88
N LEU A 5 12.64 -7.77 -16.24
CA LEU A 5 11.39 -8.10 -16.93
C LEU A 5 10.97 -7.00 -17.91
N ASN A 6 11.04 -5.74 -17.47
CA ASN A 6 10.75 -4.59 -18.34
C ASN A 6 11.73 -4.48 -19.52
N LYS A 7 13.01 -4.85 -19.34
CA LYS A 7 14.02 -4.85 -20.41
C LYS A 7 13.72 -5.90 -21.49
N TYR A 8 13.12 -7.02 -21.11
CA TYR A 8 12.88 -8.16 -22.01
C TYR A 8 11.40 -8.37 -22.36
N GLY A 9 10.50 -7.46 -21.99
CA GLY A 9 9.07 -7.56 -22.27
C GLY A 9 8.38 -8.76 -21.61
N LEU A 10 8.95 -9.29 -20.54
CA LEU A 10 8.46 -10.49 -19.85
C LEU A 10 7.45 -10.09 -18.77
N SER A 11 6.33 -10.81 -18.68
CA SER A 11 5.34 -10.68 -17.61
C SER A 11 5.47 -11.83 -16.62
N PHE A 12 5.23 -11.57 -15.33
CA PHE A 12 5.00 -12.66 -14.39
C PHE A 12 3.57 -13.17 -14.57
N GLU A 13 3.44 -14.32 -15.24
CA GLU A 13 2.23 -15.12 -15.25
C GLU A 13 2.29 -16.15 -14.11
N THR A 14 1.90 -15.72 -12.92
CA THR A 14 1.57 -16.64 -11.82
C THR A 14 0.07 -16.84 -11.81
N PHE A 15 -0.41 -18.07 -11.96
CA PHE A 15 -1.83 -18.43 -11.94
C PHE A 15 -2.52 -18.00 -10.63
N GLN A 16 -1.80 -18.06 -9.51
CA GLN A 16 -2.26 -17.59 -8.21
C GLN A 16 -1.05 -17.32 -7.30
N PRO A 17 -0.62 -16.05 -7.11
CA PRO A 17 0.52 -15.76 -6.24
C PRO A 17 0.15 -15.98 -4.77
N LEU A 18 1.07 -16.58 -4.00
CA LEU A 18 0.95 -16.76 -2.56
C LEU A 18 0.79 -15.41 -1.84
N THR A 19 0.03 -15.38 -0.74
CA THR A 19 -0.20 -14.17 0.06
C THR A 19 1.11 -13.54 0.55
N ALA A 20 2.05 -14.34 1.05
CA ALA A 20 3.39 -13.87 1.41
C ALA A 20 4.09 -13.16 0.23
N LEU A 21 4.07 -13.77 -0.96
CA LEU A 21 4.65 -13.17 -2.17
C LEU A 21 3.96 -11.85 -2.51
N GLN A 22 2.63 -11.80 -2.49
CA GLN A 22 1.88 -10.57 -2.77
C GLN A 22 2.25 -9.45 -1.79
N ARG A 23 2.39 -9.77 -0.49
CA ARG A 23 2.77 -8.79 0.54
C ARG A 23 4.17 -8.24 0.35
N ASP A 24 5.12 -9.03 -0.14
CA ASP A 24 6.50 -8.62 -0.37
C ASP A 24 6.72 -7.82 -1.66
N MET A 25 5.74 -7.82 -2.57
CA MET A 25 5.84 -7.07 -3.83
C MET A 25 5.88 -5.55 -3.59
N PRO A 26 6.56 -4.79 -4.47
CA PRO A 26 6.76 -3.35 -4.27
C PRO A 26 5.44 -2.56 -4.43
N LEU A 27 5.09 -1.71 -3.46
CA LEU A 27 3.88 -0.88 -3.55
C LEU A 27 3.94 0.15 -4.69
N TRP A 28 5.14 0.60 -5.04
CA TRP A 28 5.39 1.67 -6.01
C TRP A 28 6.05 1.15 -7.27
N HIS A 29 5.66 1.70 -8.43
CA HIS A 29 6.16 1.24 -9.74
C HIS A 29 6.01 -0.28 -9.88
N HIS A 30 4.86 -0.78 -9.45
CA HIS A 30 4.57 -2.20 -9.32
C HIS A 30 4.37 -2.82 -10.71
N PRO A 31 4.90 -4.02 -11.00
CA PRO A 31 4.76 -4.64 -12.33
C PRO A 31 3.30 -4.90 -12.76
N GLY A 32 2.40 -5.02 -11.79
CA GLY A 32 0.96 -5.13 -12.00
C GLY A 32 0.20 -3.81 -11.91
N GLU A 33 0.79 -2.67 -12.29
CA GLU A 33 0.02 -1.42 -12.42
C GLU A 33 -1.19 -1.62 -13.34
N ASN A 34 -2.33 -1.02 -13.00
CA ASN A 34 -3.44 -0.89 -13.92
C ASN A 34 -3.11 0.20 -14.97
N PRO A 35 -2.94 -0.15 -16.25
CA PRO A 35 -2.52 0.80 -17.29
C PRO A 35 -3.59 1.86 -17.59
N GLN A 36 -4.84 1.63 -17.20
CA GLN A 36 -5.95 2.58 -17.41
C GLN A 36 -5.99 3.68 -16.33
N LYS A 37 -5.21 3.55 -15.25
CA LYS A 37 -5.22 4.51 -14.13
C LYS A 37 -3.97 5.37 -14.12
N ARG A 38 -4.15 6.68 -13.94
CA ARG A 38 -3.04 7.61 -13.73
C ARG A 38 -2.33 7.31 -12.42
N GLN A 39 -1.03 7.08 -12.50
CA GLN A 39 -0.18 6.73 -11.37
C GLN A 39 -0.02 7.89 -10.36
N ILE A 40 -0.24 7.63 -9.07
CA ILE A 40 -0.16 8.64 -7.98
C ILE A 40 1.13 8.55 -7.13
N ASN A 41 2.24 8.14 -7.75
CA ASN A 41 3.47 7.77 -7.04
C ASN A 41 4.27 8.94 -6.43
N ASN A 42 3.95 10.19 -6.80
CA ASN A 42 4.77 11.38 -6.51
C ASN A 42 4.06 12.47 -5.70
N GLY A 43 2.79 12.26 -5.32
CA GLY A 43 2.04 13.22 -4.50
C GLY A 43 2.61 13.39 -3.10
N GLN A 44 2.17 14.44 -2.37
CA GLN A 44 2.65 14.71 -1.01
C GLN A 44 2.46 13.53 -0.06
N LYS A 45 1.29 12.88 -0.13
CA LYS A 45 1.00 11.69 0.68
C LYS A 45 1.81 10.46 0.25
N ALA A 46 2.11 10.31 -1.04
CA ALA A 46 3.02 9.26 -1.51
C ALA A 46 4.45 9.47 -0.97
N LYS A 47 4.92 10.71 -0.90
CA LYS A 47 6.21 11.04 -0.27
C LYS A 47 6.21 10.73 1.23
N CYS A 48 5.14 11.11 1.94
CA CYS A 48 4.98 10.80 3.36
C CYS A 48 4.95 9.29 3.62
N LEU A 49 4.17 8.54 2.83
CA LEU A 49 4.11 7.08 2.91
C LEU A 49 5.48 6.43 2.73
N LYS A 50 6.27 6.89 1.76
CA LYS A 50 7.63 6.38 1.52
C LYS A 50 8.62 6.74 2.63
N LYS A 51 8.59 7.99 3.10
CA LYS A 51 9.62 8.53 4.02
C LYS A 51 9.31 8.29 5.49
N ASN A 52 8.07 8.54 5.91
CA ASN A 52 7.68 8.53 7.31
C ASN A 52 7.09 7.18 7.71
N HIS A 53 6.24 6.60 6.85
CA HIS A 53 5.63 5.29 7.13
C HIS A 53 6.44 4.10 6.61
N ALA A 54 7.54 4.34 5.89
CA ALA A 54 8.35 3.31 5.23
C ALA A 54 7.51 2.31 4.39
N ALA A 55 6.42 2.78 3.79
CA ALA A 55 5.51 1.94 3.03
C ALA A 55 6.12 1.60 1.66
N LEU A 56 6.93 0.54 1.60
CA LEU A 56 7.64 0.13 0.39
C LEU A 56 7.02 -1.09 -0.28
N THR A 57 6.33 -1.93 0.48
CA THR A 57 5.69 -3.16 -0.01
C THR A 57 4.16 -3.06 0.01
N ILE A 58 3.50 -3.93 -0.76
CA ILE A 58 2.04 -4.08 -0.73
C ILE A 58 1.57 -4.39 0.70
N GLY A 59 2.30 -5.24 1.43
CA GLY A 59 2.03 -5.53 2.85
C GLY A 59 1.96 -4.27 3.69
N ASN A 60 2.96 -3.39 3.59
CA ASN A 60 2.93 -2.11 4.33
C ASN A 60 1.72 -1.25 3.92
N GLY A 61 1.41 -1.18 2.62
CA GLY A 61 0.25 -0.43 2.13
C GLY A 61 -1.08 -0.98 2.69
N VAL A 62 -1.24 -2.30 2.70
CA VAL A 62 -2.42 -2.99 3.23
C VAL A 62 -2.56 -2.74 4.72
N ASP A 63 -1.48 -2.88 5.49
CA ASP A 63 -1.51 -2.72 6.94
C ASP A 63 -1.86 -1.26 7.32
N ILE A 64 -1.32 -0.29 6.59
CA ILE A 64 -1.67 1.14 6.76
C ILE A 64 -3.14 1.39 6.41
N ALA A 65 -3.63 0.83 5.29
CA ALA A 65 -5.00 1.03 4.82
C ALA A 65 -6.04 0.32 5.71
N ARG A 66 -5.66 -0.77 6.40
CA ARG A 66 -6.55 -1.57 7.25
C ARG A 66 -7.26 -0.74 8.31
N ARG A 67 -6.59 0.27 8.87
CA ARG A 67 -7.17 1.16 9.90
C ARG A 67 -8.42 1.91 9.44
N LEU A 68 -8.64 2.07 8.13
CA LEU A 68 -9.84 2.70 7.61
C LEU A 68 -11.11 1.92 7.97
N ASN A 69 -10.97 0.64 8.33
CA ASN A 69 -12.05 -0.24 8.78
C ASN A 69 -12.04 -0.44 10.30
N ASP A 70 -11.15 0.23 11.04
CA ASP A 70 -11.11 0.15 12.49
C ASP A 70 -12.28 0.96 13.09
N PRO A 71 -13.15 0.36 13.93
CA PRO A 71 -14.25 1.07 14.57
C PRO A 71 -13.84 2.28 15.41
N LEU A 72 -12.60 2.30 15.91
CA LEU A 72 -12.06 3.39 16.72
C LEU A 72 -11.39 4.49 15.87
N HIS A 73 -11.23 4.26 14.56
CA HIS A 73 -10.65 5.23 13.65
C HIS A 73 -11.68 6.22 13.14
N TYR A 74 -11.28 7.49 13.11
CA TYR A 74 -12.11 8.58 12.61
C TYR A 74 -11.50 9.27 11.40
N GLY A 75 -12.37 9.84 10.57
CA GLY A 75 -12.07 10.42 9.26
C GLY A 75 -11.29 11.75 9.24
N TYR A 76 -10.54 12.11 10.29
CA TYR A 76 -9.92 13.43 10.41
C TYR A 76 -8.46 13.35 10.88
N ALA A 77 -7.71 14.44 10.66
CA ALA A 77 -6.25 14.49 10.86
C ALA A 77 -5.81 14.23 12.31
N SER A 78 -6.61 14.68 13.27
CA SER A 78 -6.40 14.54 14.71
C SER A 78 -7.07 13.31 15.33
N CYS A 79 -7.36 12.25 14.54
CA CYS A 79 -7.93 11.02 15.07
C CYS A 79 -7.06 10.45 16.19
N VAL A 80 -7.66 10.12 17.34
CA VAL A 80 -6.99 9.68 18.58
C VAL A 80 -6.85 8.17 18.71
N CYS A 81 -7.01 7.40 17.62
CA CYS A 81 -6.71 5.97 17.69
C CYS A 81 -5.19 5.76 17.78
N ASP A 82 -4.78 4.69 18.45
CA ASP A 82 -3.37 4.35 18.72
C ASP A 82 -2.49 4.44 17.47
N ALA A 83 -2.97 3.93 16.34
CA ALA A 83 -2.22 3.95 15.08
C ALA A 83 -2.02 5.38 14.51
N CYS A 84 -2.99 6.28 14.71
CA CYS A 84 -2.87 7.67 14.28
C CYS A 84 -2.03 8.50 15.26
N GLU A 85 -2.09 8.20 16.56
CA GLU A 85 -1.22 8.80 17.56
C GLU A 85 0.24 8.40 17.34
N ASP A 86 0.54 7.11 17.19
CA ASP A 86 1.89 6.62 16.86
C ASP A 86 2.44 7.29 15.59
N ASP A 87 1.67 7.31 14.51
CA ASP A 87 2.12 7.93 13.26
C ASP A 87 2.47 9.43 13.43
N ARG A 88 1.74 10.17 14.28
CA ARG A 88 2.04 11.58 14.57
C ARG A 88 3.30 11.70 15.42
N GLU A 89 3.39 10.94 16.50
CA GLU A 89 4.42 11.09 17.53
C GLU A 89 5.75 10.45 17.12
N SER A 90 5.73 9.23 16.59
CA SER A 90 6.95 8.47 16.28
C SER A 90 7.43 8.66 14.85
N ARG A 91 6.54 9.05 13.92
CA ARG A 91 6.86 9.15 12.48
C ARG A 91 6.76 10.56 11.90
N GLY A 92 6.30 11.54 12.69
CA GLY A 92 6.13 12.92 12.24
C GLY A 92 5.11 13.06 11.09
N CYS A 93 4.08 12.20 11.04
CA CYS A 93 3.02 12.31 10.05
C CYS A 93 1.94 13.28 10.51
N GLU A 94 1.78 14.42 9.85
CA GLU A 94 0.81 15.45 10.24
C GLU A 94 -0.67 15.05 10.05
N ASN A 95 -0.95 14.09 9.17
CA ASN A 95 -2.32 13.64 8.91
C ASN A 95 -2.30 12.17 8.47
N PRO A 96 -2.33 11.24 9.44
CA PRO A 96 -2.30 9.80 9.22
C PRO A 96 -3.53 9.29 8.46
N HIS A 97 -4.72 9.85 8.72
CA HIS A 97 -5.94 9.49 7.98
C HIS A 97 -5.75 9.65 6.46
N ALA A 98 -5.26 10.81 6.03
CA ALA A 98 -5.01 11.06 4.61
C ALA A 98 -3.90 10.15 4.02
N CYS A 99 -2.94 9.70 4.84
CA CYS A 99 -1.95 8.71 4.42
C CYS A 99 -2.61 7.33 4.22
N ALA A 100 -3.52 6.92 5.11
CA ALA A 100 -4.27 5.68 4.97
C ALA A 100 -5.17 5.68 3.72
N VAL A 101 -5.89 6.79 3.46
CA VAL A 101 -6.67 6.97 2.23
C VAL A 101 -5.77 6.92 0.99
N ALA A 102 -4.61 7.56 1.02
CA ALA A 102 -3.65 7.52 -0.08
C ALA A 102 -3.09 6.10 -0.31
N ALA A 103 -2.84 5.33 0.76
CA ALA A 103 -2.40 3.94 0.67
C ALA A 103 -3.49 3.06 0.02
N ALA A 104 -4.75 3.18 0.47
CA ALA A 104 -5.89 2.47 -0.12
C ALA A 104 -6.08 2.84 -1.60
N SER A 105 -6.03 4.13 -1.93
CA SER A 105 -6.11 4.61 -3.32
C SER A 105 -4.98 4.02 -4.18
N ARG A 106 -3.75 3.98 -3.64
CA ARG A 106 -2.59 3.43 -4.33
C ARG A 106 -2.72 1.92 -4.58
N LEU A 107 -3.16 1.15 -3.60
CA LEU A 107 -3.47 -0.28 -3.76
C LEU A 107 -4.54 -0.49 -4.84
N GLY A 108 -5.54 0.38 -4.91
CA GLY A 108 -6.57 0.36 -5.95
C GLY A 108 -6.05 0.67 -7.37
N GLN A 109 -4.80 1.06 -7.55
CA GLN A 109 -4.14 1.22 -8.86
C GLN A 109 -3.38 -0.02 -9.31
N ILE A 110 -3.25 -1.03 -8.45
CA ILE A 110 -2.61 -2.30 -8.75
C ILE A 110 -3.72 -3.31 -9.12
N LEU A 111 -3.44 -4.18 -10.09
CA LEU A 111 -4.39 -5.21 -10.51
C LEU A 111 -4.73 -6.14 -9.32
N PRO A 112 -6.02 -6.51 -9.13
CA PRO A 112 -6.46 -7.27 -7.96
C PRO A 112 -5.70 -8.57 -7.69
N LYS A 113 -5.18 -9.24 -8.74
CA LYS A 113 -4.40 -10.47 -8.60
C LYS A 113 -3.13 -10.34 -7.76
N TRP A 114 -2.65 -9.11 -7.55
CA TRP A 114 -1.46 -8.81 -6.75
C TRP A 114 -1.79 -8.27 -5.36
N ILE A 115 -3.07 -8.09 -5.04
CA ILE A 115 -3.50 -7.60 -3.73
C ILE A 115 -3.86 -8.82 -2.87
N PRO A 116 -3.27 -8.94 -1.65
CA PRO A 116 -3.65 -9.94 -0.67
C PRO A 116 -5.16 -9.93 -0.42
N LYS A 117 -5.79 -11.09 -0.52
CA LYS A 117 -7.18 -11.25 -0.10
C LYS A 117 -7.22 -11.38 1.42
N THR A 118 -8.12 -10.64 2.04
CA THR A 118 -8.35 -10.75 3.49
C THR A 118 -8.93 -12.14 3.80
N GLY A 119 -8.22 -12.97 4.57
CA GLY A 119 -8.72 -14.27 5.07
C GLY A 119 -8.10 -15.53 4.46
N GLU A 120 -7.10 -15.43 3.58
CA GLU A 120 -6.28 -16.59 3.20
C GLU A 120 -5.15 -16.72 4.24
N GLU A 121 -5.48 -17.35 5.38
CA GLU A 121 -4.49 -17.90 6.31
C GLU A 121 -3.75 -19.04 5.59
N GLU A 122 -2.42 -19.05 5.68
CA GLU A 122 -1.58 -20.10 5.11
C GLU A 122 -1.79 -21.38 5.96
N ASP A 123 -2.45 -22.40 5.39
CA ASP A 123 -2.44 -23.78 5.90
C ASP A 123 -1.04 -24.42 5.78
#